data_AF-A0A7W7KBP3-F1
#
_entry.id   AF-A0A7W7KBP3-F1
#
_cell.length_a   1.000
_cell.length_b   1.000
_cell.length_c   1.000
_cell.angle_alpha   90.00
_cell.angle_beta   90.00
_cell.angle_gamma   90.00
#
_symmetry.space_group_name_H-M   'P 1'
#
loop_
_entity.id
_entity.type
_entity.pdbx_description
1 polymer ?
#
loop_
_entity_poly.entity_id
_entity_poly.type
_entity_poly.pdbx_seq_one_letter_code
_entity_poly.pdbx_strand_id
1 'polypeptide(L)'
;MCEVLYRAREIVRCDLKRLAEKAQINYSTLRSAAKSGSFSADIEAALAQVCRFDIQSAAWVDDDVPNAVRAQLTRAGYRGRDTPERFQVMLNDCWASTSVRFEARRRKYSSIDPHMAYHELSDCGQSTSAGAEMPFIFNCHFEPFYHHSGIRFGFRKAKVSLDIACECGARAEQRLGHPEPIALRNAELVGCSMKQRLNWVIERQDGADAILEGDYATQDEPLVTVAGFVDGTSLASRLEVNLYDRTTCVADASVTVHGNKAQIIEQIFSKHIPAVQHRNGWIILSEQESVIARYEG
;
A
#
# COMPACT_ATOMS: atom_id res chain seq x y z
N MET A 1 16.91 -15.86 7.31
CA MET A 1 16.11 -16.90 6.61
C MET A 1 16.52 -16.83 5.15
N CYS A 2 16.87 -17.96 4.52
CA CYS A 2 17.34 -17.95 3.13
C CYS A 2 16.33 -17.26 2.20
N GLU A 3 16.80 -16.24 1.48
CA GLU A 3 15.98 -15.38 0.62
C GLU A 3 15.25 -16.20 -0.46
N VAL A 4 15.89 -17.24 -1.00
CA VAL A 4 15.32 -18.20 -1.94
C VAL A 4 14.01 -18.82 -1.44
N LEU A 5 13.97 -19.28 -0.19
CA LEU A 5 12.77 -19.90 0.37
C LEU A 5 11.73 -18.87 0.77
N TYR A 6 12.15 -17.66 1.13
CA TYR A 6 11.22 -16.55 1.31
C TYR A 6 10.50 -16.26 -0.01
N ARG A 7 11.22 -16.12 -1.12
CA ARG A 7 10.63 -15.84 -2.45
C ARG A 7 9.79 -17.01 -2.99
N ALA A 8 10.25 -18.25 -2.85
CA ALA A 8 9.47 -19.43 -3.24
C ALA A 8 8.12 -19.52 -2.49
N ARG A 9 8.12 -19.15 -1.21
CA ARG A 9 6.89 -19.07 -0.40
C ARG A 9 5.92 -18.00 -0.90
N GLU A 10 6.43 -16.84 -1.32
CA GLU A 10 5.62 -15.77 -1.92
C GLU A 10 4.99 -16.22 -3.24
N ILE A 11 5.78 -16.82 -4.15
CA ILE A 11 5.30 -17.32 -5.45
C ILE A 11 4.19 -18.35 -5.28
N VAL A 12 4.36 -19.28 -4.35
CA VAL A 12 3.43 -20.41 -4.12
C VAL A 12 2.30 -20.04 -3.14
N ARG A 13 2.39 -18.85 -2.52
CA ARG A 13 1.48 -18.30 -1.50
C ARG A 13 1.27 -19.23 -0.32
N CYS A 14 2.36 -19.61 0.35
CA CYS A 14 2.27 -20.51 1.48
C CYS A 14 3.37 -20.31 2.52
N ASP A 15 3.11 -20.78 3.74
CA ASP A 15 4.15 -20.87 4.76
C ASP A 15 5.20 -21.96 4.38
N LEU A 16 6.33 -21.96 5.09
CA LEU A 16 7.43 -22.89 4.80
C LEU A 16 7.02 -24.37 4.93
N LYS A 17 6.06 -24.68 5.80
CA LYS A 17 5.60 -26.05 6.04
C LYS A 17 4.75 -26.53 4.87
N ARG A 18 3.79 -25.72 4.43
CA ARG A 18 2.98 -25.95 3.24
C ARG A 18 3.81 -25.95 1.96
N LEU A 19 4.87 -25.13 1.88
CA LEU A 19 5.80 -25.19 0.75
C LEU A 19 6.51 -26.54 0.69
N ALA A 20 6.99 -27.04 1.83
CA ALA A 20 7.61 -28.36 1.93
C ALA A 20 6.64 -29.48 1.52
N GLU A 21 5.39 -29.42 1.98
CA GLU A 21 4.33 -30.36 1.60
C GLU A 21 4.05 -30.33 0.09
N LYS A 22 3.89 -29.14 -0.50
CA LYS A 22 3.68 -28.98 -1.96
C LYS A 22 4.87 -29.46 -2.79
N ALA A 23 6.08 -29.25 -2.30
CA ALA A 23 7.32 -29.68 -2.94
C ALA A 23 7.65 -31.16 -2.67
N GLN A 24 6.85 -31.85 -1.86
CA GLN A 24 7.13 -33.22 -1.41
C GLN A 24 8.52 -33.36 -0.75
N ILE A 25 8.98 -32.29 -0.09
CA ILE A 25 10.24 -32.25 0.66
C ILE A 25 9.92 -32.38 2.14
N ASN A 26 10.68 -33.19 2.88
CA ASN A 26 10.58 -33.21 4.33
C ASN A 26 10.84 -31.81 4.91
N TYR A 27 9.93 -31.31 5.76
CA TYR A 27 10.02 -29.96 6.33
C TYR A 27 11.34 -29.72 7.08
N SER A 28 11.84 -30.73 7.81
CA SER A 28 13.14 -30.65 8.50
C SER A 28 14.30 -30.45 7.53
N THR A 29 14.28 -31.12 6.38
CA THR A 29 15.28 -30.99 5.31
C THR A 29 15.24 -29.59 4.70
N LEU A 30 14.05 -29.10 4.34
CA LEU A 30 13.88 -27.75 3.78
C LEU A 30 14.30 -26.66 4.78
N ARG A 31 13.96 -26.84 6.06
CA ARG A 31 14.36 -25.93 7.14
C ARG A 31 15.87 -25.94 7.39
N SER A 32 16.53 -27.09 7.29
CA SER A 32 18.00 -27.18 7.40
C SER A 32 18.68 -26.51 6.21
N ALA A 33 18.22 -26.74 4.98
CA ALA A 33 18.68 -26.04 3.78
C ALA A 33 18.50 -24.51 3.90
N ALA A 34 17.36 -24.07 4.47
CA ALA A 34 17.08 -22.66 4.74
C ALA A 34 18.08 -22.00 5.70
N LYS A 35 18.63 -22.77 6.63
CA LYS A 35 19.60 -22.30 7.64
C LYS A 35 21.02 -22.36 7.11
N SER A 36 21.37 -23.38 6.34
CA SER A 36 22.70 -23.52 5.73
C SER A 36 22.89 -22.61 4.52
N GLY A 37 21.81 -22.14 3.89
CA GLY A 37 21.88 -21.37 2.64
C GLY A 37 22.32 -22.20 1.43
N SER A 38 22.29 -23.52 1.55
CA SER A 38 22.71 -24.46 0.51
C SER A 38 21.56 -25.42 0.20
N PHE A 39 21.26 -25.55 -1.08
CA PHE A 39 20.22 -26.43 -1.61
C PHE A 39 20.88 -27.58 -2.38
N SER A 40 20.31 -28.78 -2.26
CA SER A 40 20.67 -29.89 -3.14
C SER A 40 19.88 -29.78 -4.45
N ALA A 41 20.40 -30.38 -5.52
CA ALA A 41 19.72 -30.44 -6.82
C ALA A 41 18.28 -30.97 -6.72
N ASP A 42 18.03 -31.94 -5.83
CA ASP A 42 16.67 -32.47 -5.61
C ASP A 42 15.73 -31.44 -4.98
N ILE A 43 16.23 -30.61 -4.05
CA ILE A 43 15.45 -29.52 -3.44
C ILE A 43 15.19 -28.43 -4.48
N GLU A 44 16.19 -28.08 -5.27
CA GLU A 44 16.07 -27.09 -6.35
C GLU A 44 15.05 -27.53 -7.39
N ALA A 45 15.09 -28.79 -7.82
CA ALA A 45 14.13 -29.33 -8.79
C ALA A 45 12.70 -29.37 -8.26
N ALA A 46 12.52 -29.80 -7.01
CA ALA A 46 11.22 -29.81 -6.36
C ALA A 46 10.65 -28.40 -6.16
N LEU A 47 11.49 -27.42 -5.76
CA LEU A 47 11.07 -26.02 -5.66
C LEU A 47 10.74 -25.43 -7.04
N ALA A 48 11.57 -25.69 -8.05
CA ALA A 48 11.33 -25.25 -9.42
C ALA A 48 9.98 -25.75 -9.95
N GLN A 49 9.67 -27.02 -9.74
CA GLN A 49 8.40 -27.61 -10.16
C GLN A 49 7.19 -26.94 -9.49
N VAL A 50 7.24 -26.70 -8.17
CA VAL A 50 6.13 -26.09 -7.44
C VAL A 50 5.96 -24.62 -7.78
N CYS A 51 7.06 -23.92 -7.99
CA CYS A 51 7.05 -22.53 -8.46
C CYS A 51 6.77 -22.40 -9.97
N ARG A 52 6.60 -23.53 -10.69
CA ARG A 52 6.37 -23.61 -12.14
C ARG A 52 7.48 -22.97 -12.97
N PHE A 53 8.72 -23.16 -12.55
CA PHE A 53 9.90 -22.81 -13.32
C PHE A 53 10.31 -23.94 -14.26
N ASP A 54 10.72 -23.56 -15.46
CA ASP A 54 11.36 -24.50 -16.37
C ASP A 54 12.80 -24.74 -15.92
N ILE A 55 13.03 -25.88 -15.27
CA ILE A 55 14.37 -26.30 -14.83
C ILE A 55 15.29 -26.61 -16.01
N GLN A 56 14.77 -26.71 -17.24
CA GLN A 56 15.55 -26.85 -18.47
C GLN A 56 15.73 -25.53 -19.21
N SER A 57 15.35 -24.40 -18.59
CA SER A 57 15.65 -23.09 -19.15
C SER A 57 17.15 -22.98 -19.41
N ALA A 58 17.54 -22.67 -20.65
CA ALA A 58 18.93 -22.48 -21.07
C ALA A 58 19.64 -21.32 -20.32
N ALA A 59 18.89 -20.53 -19.55
CA ALA A 59 19.42 -19.53 -18.63
C ALA A 59 19.96 -20.13 -17.32
N TRP A 60 19.55 -21.36 -16.97
CA TRP A 60 19.89 -22.05 -15.72
C TRP A 60 20.86 -23.21 -15.94
N VAL A 61 20.55 -24.14 -16.86
CA VAL A 61 21.38 -25.33 -17.08
C VAL A 61 22.59 -25.03 -17.93
N ASP A 62 23.79 -25.35 -17.42
CA ASP A 62 25.01 -25.32 -18.24
C ASP A 62 25.07 -26.60 -19.09
N ASP A 63 24.26 -26.63 -20.15
CA ASP A 63 24.19 -27.75 -21.09
C ASP A 63 25.54 -28.04 -21.78
N ASP A 64 26.43 -27.06 -21.76
CA ASP A 64 27.81 -27.15 -22.25
C ASP A 64 28.71 -28.02 -21.34
N VAL A 65 28.25 -28.37 -20.12
CA VAL A 65 29.01 -29.19 -19.15
C VAL A 65 28.24 -30.48 -18.78
N PRO A 66 28.79 -31.67 -19.06
CA PRO A 66 28.17 -32.93 -18.69
C PRO A 66 27.92 -33.08 -17.17
N ASN A 67 26.78 -33.67 -16.79
CA ASN A 67 26.36 -33.86 -15.39
C ASN A 67 27.44 -34.50 -14.49
N ALA A 68 28.15 -35.50 -15.01
CA ALA A 68 29.21 -36.19 -14.26
C ALA A 68 30.39 -35.27 -13.89
N VAL A 69 30.69 -34.28 -14.74
CA VAL A 69 31.75 -33.29 -14.52
C VAL A 69 31.27 -32.20 -13.55
N ARG A 70 30.00 -31.77 -13.66
CA ARG A 70 29.36 -30.82 -12.73
C ARG A 70 29.38 -31.31 -11.28
N ALA A 71 29.08 -32.58 -11.05
CA ALA A 71 29.08 -33.20 -9.71
C ALA A 71 30.48 -33.25 -9.06
N GLN A 72 31.55 -33.22 -9.87
CA GLN A 72 32.93 -33.17 -9.37
C GLN A 72 33.38 -31.72 -9.11
N LEU A 73 32.96 -30.77 -9.94
CA LEU A 73 33.32 -29.35 -9.84
C LEU A 73 32.66 -28.63 -8.65
N THR A 74 31.49 -29.11 -8.18
CA THR A 74 30.81 -28.57 -6.98
C THR A 74 31.68 -28.67 -5.72
N ARG A 75 32.60 -29.65 -5.65
CA ARG A 75 33.59 -29.76 -4.54
C ARG A 75 34.82 -28.86 -4.71
N ALA A 76 35.06 -28.33 -5.90
CA ALA A 76 36.26 -27.57 -6.26
C ALA A 76 35.97 -26.07 -6.50
N GLY A 77 34.74 -25.60 -6.27
CA GLY A 77 34.35 -24.19 -6.49
C GLY A 77 33.94 -23.89 -7.93
N TYR A 78 33.01 -24.67 -8.48
CA TYR A 78 32.35 -24.40 -9.76
C TYR A 78 31.73 -22.99 -9.80
N ARG A 79 31.88 -22.26 -10.92
CA ARG A 79 31.39 -20.88 -11.13
C ARG A 79 30.41 -20.74 -12.31
N GLY A 80 29.85 -21.85 -12.80
CA GLY A 80 28.94 -21.83 -13.94
C GLY A 80 27.50 -21.40 -13.59
N ARG A 81 26.58 -21.62 -14.54
CA ARG A 81 25.16 -21.21 -14.43
C ARG A 81 24.38 -22.01 -13.38
N ASP A 82 24.76 -23.27 -13.16
CA ASP A 82 24.16 -24.19 -12.16
C ASP A 82 24.70 -24.00 -10.73
N THR A 83 24.91 -22.77 -10.27
CA THR A 83 25.38 -22.49 -8.90
C THR A 83 24.23 -21.99 -8.02
N PRO A 84 24.20 -22.29 -6.70
CA PRO A 84 23.18 -21.76 -5.79
C PRO A 84 23.05 -20.23 -5.85
N GLU A 85 24.17 -19.52 -6.05
CA GLU A 85 24.20 -18.07 -6.20
C GLU A 85 23.47 -17.62 -7.48
N ARG A 86 23.67 -18.33 -8.60
CA ARG A 86 22.96 -18.06 -9.87
C ARG A 86 21.49 -18.45 -9.82
N PHE A 87 21.14 -19.50 -9.06
CA PHE A 87 19.76 -19.86 -8.79
C PHE A 87 19.03 -18.73 -8.05
N GLN A 88 19.69 -18.14 -7.07
CA GLN A 88 19.16 -16.99 -6.33
C GLN A 88 18.95 -15.77 -7.25
N VAL A 89 19.90 -15.47 -8.14
CA VAL A 89 19.75 -14.40 -9.14
C VAL A 89 18.55 -14.67 -10.07
N MET A 90 18.44 -15.89 -10.61
CA MET A 90 17.32 -16.27 -11.48
C MET A 90 15.97 -16.17 -10.75
N LEU A 91 15.87 -16.66 -9.52
CA LEU A 91 14.66 -16.54 -8.72
C LEU A 91 14.28 -15.07 -8.46
N ASN A 92 15.28 -14.21 -8.27
CA ASN A 92 15.06 -12.78 -8.15
C ASN A 92 14.57 -12.16 -9.46
N ASP A 93 15.12 -12.56 -10.60
CA ASP A 93 14.68 -12.09 -11.93
C ASP A 93 13.26 -12.58 -12.27
N CYS A 94 12.94 -13.84 -11.97
CA CYS A 94 11.59 -14.38 -12.14
C CYS A 94 10.59 -13.71 -11.19
N TRP A 95 10.98 -13.49 -9.93
CA TRP A 95 10.14 -12.74 -9.00
C TRP A 95 9.94 -11.30 -9.48
N ALA A 96 10.99 -10.60 -9.92
CA ALA A 96 10.88 -9.26 -10.51
C ALA A 96 9.87 -9.24 -11.67
N SER A 97 9.94 -10.23 -12.58
CA SER A 97 9.01 -10.35 -13.72
C SER A 97 7.54 -10.63 -13.36
N THR A 98 7.28 -11.15 -12.15
CA THR A 98 5.94 -11.51 -11.65
C THR A 98 5.45 -10.61 -10.52
N SER A 99 6.35 -9.79 -9.99
CA SER A 99 6.08 -8.83 -8.94
C SER A 99 5.49 -7.55 -9.52
N VAL A 100 4.55 -7.01 -8.76
CA VAL A 100 3.97 -5.69 -8.98
C VAL A 100 4.28 -4.83 -7.76
N ARG A 101 4.50 -3.55 -8.01
CA ARG A 101 4.62 -2.52 -6.99
C ARG A 101 3.41 -1.60 -7.09
N PHE A 102 3.05 -0.96 -5.99
CA PHE A 102 2.21 0.21 -6.12
C PHE A 102 3.04 1.30 -6.78
N GLU A 103 2.63 1.73 -7.96
CA GLU A 103 3.11 2.98 -8.52
C GLU A 103 2.04 4.03 -8.28
N ALA A 104 2.41 5.04 -7.51
CA ALA A 104 1.73 6.32 -7.62
C ALA A 104 1.99 6.87 -9.04
N ARG A 105 1.18 6.44 -10.02
CA ARG A 105 1.18 7.02 -11.37
C ARG A 105 0.73 8.46 -11.21
N ARG A 106 1.73 9.35 -11.12
CA ARG A 106 1.54 10.80 -11.05
C ARG A 106 0.74 11.29 -12.26
N ARG A 107 -0.57 11.42 -12.09
CA ARG A 107 -1.27 12.61 -12.55
C ARG A 107 -1.51 13.45 -11.32
N LYS A 108 -0.67 14.50 -11.21
CA LYS A 108 -0.72 15.64 -10.29
C LYS A 108 -1.71 15.48 -9.14
N TYR A 109 -1.18 15.46 -7.90
CA TYR A 109 -1.89 15.95 -6.74
C TYR A 109 -2.65 17.22 -7.14
N SER A 110 -3.94 17.11 -7.40
CA SER A 110 -4.80 18.28 -7.51
C SER A 110 -5.25 18.58 -6.09
N SER A 111 -4.28 18.85 -5.20
CA SER A 111 -4.61 19.55 -3.98
C SER A 111 -5.24 20.85 -4.43
N ILE A 112 -6.51 21.02 -4.09
CA ILE A 112 -7.23 22.22 -4.48
C ILE A 112 -6.58 23.45 -3.82
N ASP A 113 -5.96 23.26 -2.65
CA ASP A 113 -4.95 24.15 -2.08
C ASP A 113 -3.89 23.29 -1.35
N PRO A 114 -2.62 23.25 -1.81
CA PRO A 114 -1.56 22.45 -1.18
C PRO A 114 -1.21 22.90 0.25
N HIS A 115 -1.66 24.08 0.68
CA HIS A 115 -1.35 24.64 1.98
C HIS A 115 -2.36 24.29 3.08
N MET A 116 -3.52 23.71 2.76
CA MET A 116 -4.52 23.39 3.80
C MET A 116 -4.49 21.92 4.22
N ALA A 117 -4.29 21.03 3.26
CA ALA A 117 -4.22 19.61 3.53
C ALA A 117 -3.37 18.89 2.48
N TYR A 118 -2.60 17.93 2.96
CA TYR A 118 -1.91 16.95 2.14
C TYR A 118 -2.40 15.56 2.52
N HIS A 119 -2.58 14.68 1.53
CA HIS A 119 -2.79 13.27 1.80
C HIS A 119 -2.00 12.41 0.83
N GLU A 120 -1.61 11.25 1.32
CA GLU A 120 -0.90 10.23 0.58
C GLU A 120 -1.40 8.86 1.01
N LEU A 121 -1.68 8.02 0.02
CA LEU A 121 -1.80 6.58 0.17
C LEU A 121 -0.52 5.94 -0.39
N SER A 122 0.11 5.08 0.41
CA SER A 122 1.38 4.45 0.06
C SER A 122 1.39 2.97 0.44
N ASP A 123 2.13 2.15 -0.30
CA ASP A 123 2.49 0.78 0.07
C ASP A 123 3.83 0.73 0.83
N CYS A 124 4.41 1.88 1.16
CA CYS A 124 5.75 2.03 1.73
C CYS A 124 6.87 1.36 0.90
N GLY A 125 6.69 1.26 -0.42
CA GLY A 125 7.65 0.64 -1.33
C GLY A 125 7.62 -0.90 -1.30
N GLN A 126 6.53 -1.49 -0.79
CA GLN A 126 6.38 -2.94 -0.75
C GLN A 126 5.94 -3.51 -2.10
N SER A 127 6.86 -4.23 -2.74
CA SER A 127 6.55 -5.10 -3.88
C SER A 127 5.87 -6.39 -3.42
N THR A 128 4.84 -6.84 -4.13
CA THR A 128 4.17 -8.12 -3.91
C THR A 128 3.86 -8.80 -5.24
N SER A 129 3.44 -10.06 -5.23
CA SER A 129 3.03 -10.76 -6.45
C SER A 129 1.65 -10.29 -6.93
N ALA A 130 1.41 -10.29 -8.25
CA ALA A 130 0.09 -9.98 -8.79
C ALA A 130 -1.01 -10.86 -8.14
N GLY A 131 -2.10 -10.24 -7.70
CA GLY A 131 -3.24 -10.89 -7.04
C GLY A 131 -3.00 -11.37 -5.61
N ALA A 132 -1.84 -11.07 -5.01
CA ALA A 132 -1.60 -11.24 -3.58
C ALA A 132 -2.28 -10.12 -2.79
N GLU A 133 -2.07 -10.09 -1.48
CA GLU A 133 -2.50 -8.98 -0.62
C GLU A 133 -1.46 -7.85 -0.67
N MET A 134 -1.93 -6.61 -0.71
CA MET A 134 -1.12 -5.40 -0.66
C MET A 134 -1.67 -4.46 0.43
N PRO A 135 -0.90 -4.18 1.49
CA PRO A 135 -1.29 -3.25 2.53
C PRO A 135 -1.09 -1.80 2.06
N PHE A 136 -2.05 -0.95 2.39
CA PHE A 136 -1.97 0.49 2.12
C PHE A 136 -1.96 1.27 3.41
N ILE A 137 -0.92 2.08 3.59
CA ILE A 137 -0.73 3.03 4.67
C ILE A 137 -1.24 4.39 4.21
N PHE A 138 -1.92 5.07 5.12
CA PHE A 138 -2.43 6.41 4.89
C PHE A 138 -1.63 7.43 5.71
N ASN A 139 -1.28 8.53 5.08
CA ASN A 139 -0.71 9.72 5.70
C ASN A 139 -1.53 10.94 5.29
N CYS A 140 -1.84 11.82 6.23
CA CYS A 140 -2.29 13.16 5.91
C CYS A 140 -1.71 14.20 6.87
N HIS A 141 -1.66 15.41 6.37
CA HIS A 141 -1.23 16.58 7.12
C HIS A 141 -2.28 17.66 6.96
N PHE A 142 -2.64 18.33 8.06
CA PHE A 142 -3.55 19.47 8.06
C PHE A 142 -2.86 20.70 8.62
N GLU A 143 -2.96 21.81 7.91
CA GLU A 143 -2.54 23.13 8.42
C GLU A 143 -3.77 24.04 8.56
N PRO A 144 -3.88 24.79 9.68
CA PRO A 144 -4.89 25.82 9.80
C PRO A 144 -4.62 26.94 8.81
N PHE A 145 -5.69 27.49 8.28
CA PHE A 145 -5.63 28.70 7.49
C PHE A 145 -5.62 29.93 8.40
N TYR A 146 -4.76 30.89 8.05
CA TYR A 146 -4.66 32.19 8.70
C TYR A 146 -5.12 33.30 7.77
N HIS A 147 -6.14 34.04 8.20
CA HIS A 147 -6.65 35.21 7.50
C HIS A 147 -5.92 36.48 7.94
N HIS A 148 -5.80 37.47 7.05
CA HIS A 148 -5.13 38.74 7.33
C HIS A 148 -5.81 39.57 8.44
N SER A 149 -7.08 39.29 8.76
CA SER A 149 -7.80 39.93 9.87
C SER A 149 -7.53 39.26 11.23
N GLY A 150 -6.59 38.33 11.32
CA GLY A 150 -6.24 37.59 12.54
C GLY A 150 -7.04 36.32 12.78
N ILE A 151 -7.99 35.98 11.90
CA ILE A 151 -8.87 34.81 12.08
C ILE A 151 -8.13 33.54 11.68
N ARG A 152 -8.17 32.53 12.56
CA ARG A 152 -7.69 31.17 12.29
C ARG A 152 -8.86 30.22 12.09
N PHE A 153 -8.85 29.44 11.02
CA PHE A 153 -9.84 28.39 10.79
C PHE A 153 -9.22 27.10 10.25
N GLY A 154 -9.93 26.00 10.41
CA GLY A 154 -9.50 24.67 9.97
C GLY A 154 -10.66 23.69 9.98
N PHE A 155 -10.33 22.40 9.87
CA PHE A 155 -11.33 21.33 9.79
C PHE A 155 -11.34 20.49 11.05
N ARG A 156 -12.50 20.24 11.66
CA ARG A 156 -12.68 19.29 12.77
C ARG A 156 -12.74 17.85 12.29
N LYS A 157 -13.37 17.62 11.12
CA LYS A 157 -13.43 16.28 10.51
C LYS A 157 -13.01 16.33 9.06
N ALA A 158 -12.42 15.24 8.62
CA ALA A 158 -12.13 14.98 7.22
C ALA A 158 -12.48 13.53 6.91
N LYS A 159 -12.84 13.26 5.66
CA LYS A 159 -13.19 11.93 5.18
C LYS A 159 -12.19 11.51 4.12
N VAL A 160 -11.59 10.35 4.32
CA VAL A 160 -10.75 9.69 3.33
C VAL A 160 -11.63 8.67 2.62
N SER A 161 -11.64 8.66 1.29
CA SER A 161 -12.30 7.62 0.51
C SER A 161 -11.33 6.96 -0.45
N LEU A 162 -11.51 5.66 -0.67
CA LEU A 162 -10.76 4.88 -1.64
C LEU A 162 -11.73 4.18 -2.60
N ASP A 163 -11.60 4.49 -3.88
CA ASP A 163 -12.28 3.81 -4.97
C ASP A 163 -11.29 2.84 -5.63
N ILE A 164 -11.70 1.58 -5.75
CA ILE A 164 -10.94 0.52 -6.42
C ILE A 164 -11.70 0.15 -7.69
N ALA A 165 -11.06 0.25 -8.86
CA ALA A 165 -11.68 -0.14 -10.12
C ALA A 165 -11.94 -1.66 -10.14
N CYS A 166 -13.21 -2.06 -9.96
CA CYS A 166 -13.62 -3.47 -9.83
C CYS A 166 -13.40 -4.35 -11.08
N GLU A 167 -13.00 -3.78 -12.22
CA GLU A 167 -12.92 -4.49 -13.52
C GLU A 167 -11.97 -5.70 -13.51
N CYS A 168 -11.10 -5.79 -12.50
CA CYS A 168 -10.08 -6.83 -12.35
C CYS A 168 -10.32 -7.82 -11.19
N GLY A 169 -11.43 -7.72 -10.45
CA GLY A 169 -11.69 -8.60 -9.29
C GLY A 169 -10.97 -8.21 -7.99
N ALA A 170 -10.30 -7.05 -7.97
CA ALA A 170 -9.68 -6.50 -6.78
C ALA A 170 -10.71 -6.24 -5.67
N ARG A 171 -10.35 -6.53 -4.41
CA ARG A 171 -11.22 -6.35 -3.24
C ARG A 171 -10.45 -5.90 -2.01
N ALA A 172 -11.10 -5.10 -1.16
CA ALA A 172 -10.56 -4.75 0.15
C ALA A 172 -10.97 -5.79 1.21
N GLU A 173 -10.01 -6.32 1.95
CA GLU A 173 -10.22 -7.42 2.91
C GLU A 173 -10.18 -6.95 4.37
N GLN A 174 -9.17 -6.17 4.75
CA GLN A 174 -9.03 -5.60 6.10
C GLN A 174 -9.19 -4.09 6.03
N ARG A 175 -9.93 -3.50 6.98
CA ARG A 175 -10.20 -2.05 7.04
C ARG A 175 -9.96 -1.57 8.45
N LEU A 176 -9.01 -0.65 8.60
CA LEU A 176 -8.69 -0.03 9.87
C LEU A 176 -9.89 0.80 10.37
N GLY A 177 -10.12 0.83 11.68
CA GLY A 177 -11.19 1.63 12.28
C GLY A 177 -12.62 1.09 12.09
N HIS A 178 -12.79 -0.15 11.61
CA HIS A 178 -14.10 -0.79 11.48
C HIS A 178 -14.14 -2.16 12.19
N PRO A 179 -15.16 -2.44 13.04
CA PRO A 179 -16.31 -1.57 13.37
C PRO A 179 -15.99 -0.53 14.45
N GLU A 180 -14.84 -0.63 15.11
CA GLU A 180 -14.47 0.20 16.25
C GLU A 180 -13.51 1.34 15.83
N PRO A 181 -13.73 2.57 16.34
CA PRO A 181 -12.81 3.69 16.12
C PRO A 181 -11.38 3.40 16.62
N ILE A 182 -10.39 4.00 15.96
CA ILE A 182 -8.99 3.92 16.37
C ILE A 182 -8.45 5.32 16.64
N ALA A 183 -7.76 5.50 17.75
CA ALA A 183 -7.14 6.76 18.10
C ALA A 183 -5.96 7.08 17.17
N LEU A 184 -5.97 8.26 16.56
CA LEU A 184 -4.87 8.85 15.79
C LEU A 184 -4.45 10.16 16.45
N ARG A 185 -3.45 10.09 17.34
CA ARG A 185 -2.99 11.21 18.18
C ARG A 185 -4.14 11.80 18.99
N ASN A 186 -4.70 12.91 18.52
CA ASN A 186 -5.70 13.73 19.15
C ASN A 186 -7.03 13.69 18.34
N ALA A 187 -7.12 12.80 17.37
CA ALA A 187 -8.31 12.49 16.58
C ALA A 187 -8.66 11.00 16.70
N GLU A 188 -9.83 10.63 16.20
CA GLU A 188 -10.23 9.24 15.99
C GLU A 188 -10.46 8.98 14.50
N LEU A 189 -10.08 7.80 14.05
CA LEU A 189 -10.34 7.25 12.73
C LEU A 189 -11.49 6.24 12.82
N VAL A 190 -12.57 6.49 12.10
CA VAL A 190 -13.75 5.62 12.05
C VAL A 190 -13.95 5.12 10.63
N GLY A 191 -13.96 3.80 10.44
CA GLY A 191 -14.25 3.17 9.15
C GLY A 191 -15.76 3.13 8.91
N CYS A 192 -16.23 3.83 7.87
CA CYS A 192 -17.64 3.93 7.49
C CYS A 192 -17.97 3.12 6.21
N SER A 193 -17.11 2.16 5.88
CA SER A 193 -17.02 1.51 4.57
C SER A 193 -18.07 0.42 4.30
N MET A 194 -18.62 0.40 3.07
CA MET A 194 -19.33 -0.78 2.49
C MET A 194 -18.41 -1.51 1.49
N LYS A 195 -18.76 -2.71 1.01
CA LYS A 195 -17.92 -3.52 0.07
C LYS A 195 -17.43 -2.76 -1.17
N GLN A 196 -18.17 -1.74 -1.63
CA GLN A 196 -17.87 -1.00 -2.87
C GLN A 196 -17.46 0.46 -2.67
N ARG A 197 -17.59 1.00 -1.46
CA ARG A 197 -17.19 2.38 -1.15
C ARG A 197 -16.46 2.37 0.18
N LEU A 198 -15.14 2.45 0.07
CA LEU A 198 -14.27 2.46 1.22
C LEU A 198 -14.12 3.90 1.65
N ASN A 199 -14.50 4.19 2.89
CA ASN A 199 -14.30 5.49 3.46
C ASN A 199 -14.06 5.40 4.97
N TRP A 200 -13.32 6.39 5.44
CA TRP A 200 -12.92 6.58 6.82
C TRP A 200 -13.08 8.04 7.18
N VAL A 201 -13.51 8.32 8.40
CA VAL A 201 -13.65 9.68 8.92
C VAL A 201 -12.61 9.87 10.01
N ILE A 202 -11.79 10.90 9.86
CA ILE A 202 -10.89 11.41 10.89
C ILE A 202 -11.63 12.52 11.61
N GLU A 203 -11.80 12.40 12.93
CA GLU A 203 -12.54 13.37 13.74
C GLU A 203 -11.75 13.80 14.97
N ARG A 204 -11.61 15.12 15.15
CA ARG A 204 -11.03 15.72 16.35
C ARG A 204 -11.95 15.54 17.56
N GLN A 205 -11.39 15.07 18.68
CA GLN A 205 -12.14 14.76 19.90
C GLN A 205 -12.20 15.92 20.91
N ASP A 206 -11.30 16.90 20.82
CA ASP A 206 -11.14 17.93 21.85
C ASP A 206 -12.15 19.08 21.71
N GLY A 207 -13.29 19.01 22.40
CA GLY A 207 -14.23 20.14 22.47
C GLY A 207 -14.90 20.51 21.15
N ALA A 208 -15.83 21.48 21.16
CA ALA A 208 -16.64 21.83 19.99
C ALA A 208 -15.83 22.48 18.85
N ASP A 209 -14.78 23.21 19.22
CA ASP A 209 -14.10 24.18 18.35
C ASP A 209 -12.67 23.76 17.96
N ALA A 210 -12.20 22.56 18.36
CA ALA A 210 -10.88 22.11 17.94
C ALA A 210 -10.86 21.69 16.46
N ILE A 211 -9.71 21.95 15.86
CA ILE A 211 -9.39 21.65 14.47
C ILE A 211 -8.32 20.55 14.40
N LEU A 212 -8.31 19.83 13.29
CA LEU A 212 -7.24 18.97 12.83
C LEU A 212 -6.05 19.86 12.47
N GLU A 213 -4.93 19.58 13.11
CA GLU A 213 -3.66 20.28 12.94
C GLU A 213 -2.52 19.25 13.07
N GLY A 214 -1.57 19.27 12.13
CA GLY A 214 -0.41 18.37 12.08
C GLY A 214 -0.64 17.07 11.30
N ASP A 215 0.29 16.13 11.49
CA ASP A 215 0.31 14.83 10.80
C ASP A 215 -0.56 13.77 11.47
N TYR A 216 -1.28 13.01 10.65
CA TYR A 216 -2.05 11.82 11.02
C TYR A 216 -1.66 10.68 10.08
N ALA A 217 -1.25 9.55 10.65
CA ALA A 217 -0.73 8.43 9.87
C ALA A 217 -1.13 7.09 10.48
N THR A 218 -1.32 6.08 9.65
CA THR A 218 -1.65 4.71 10.06
C THR A 218 -0.39 3.82 10.06
N GLN A 219 0.73 4.30 10.60
CA GLN A 219 2.03 3.62 10.39
C GLN A 219 2.11 2.22 10.99
N ASP A 220 1.43 1.98 12.11
CA ASP A 220 1.47 0.68 12.80
C ASP A 220 0.54 -0.37 12.16
N GLU A 221 -0.53 0.06 11.48
CA GLU A 221 -1.51 -0.83 10.84
C GLU A 221 -2.02 -0.25 9.51
N PRO A 222 -2.10 -1.07 8.44
CA PRO A 222 -2.60 -0.58 7.16
C PRO A 222 -4.03 -0.08 7.25
N LEU A 223 -4.30 1.08 6.65
CA LEU A 223 -5.65 1.62 6.49
C LEU A 223 -6.56 0.57 5.83
N VAL A 224 -6.02 -0.10 4.80
CA VAL A 224 -6.71 -1.17 4.09
C VAL A 224 -5.74 -2.16 3.45
N THR A 225 -6.16 -3.43 3.35
CA THR A 225 -5.47 -4.44 2.53
C THR A 225 -6.29 -4.72 1.28
N VAL A 226 -5.68 -4.58 0.10
CA VAL A 226 -6.31 -4.90 -1.19
C VAL A 226 -5.75 -6.22 -1.70
N ALA A 227 -6.64 -7.13 -2.12
CA ALA A 227 -6.30 -8.44 -2.65
C ALA A 227 -6.92 -8.64 -4.04
N GLY A 228 -6.41 -9.61 -4.80
CA GLY A 228 -7.01 -10.02 -6.09
C GLY A 228 -6.87 -9.00 -7.22
N PHE A 229 -5.96 -8.03 -7.08
CA PHE A 229 -5.63 -7.08 -8.14
C PHE A 229 -4.80 -7.71 -9.26
N VAL A 230 -4.84 -7.09 -10.44
CA VAL A 230 -3.95 -7.39 -11.56
C VAL A 230 -3.08 -6.18 -11.92
N ASP A 231 -2.04 -6.40 -12.71
CA ASP A 231 -1.26 -5.30 -13.30
C ASP A 231 -2.17 -4.32 -14.06
N GLY A 232 -2.03 -3.02 -13.78
CA GLY A 232 -2.89 -1.97 -14.30
C GLY A 232 -4.11 -1.65 -13.43
N THR A 233 -4.30 -2.30 -12.27
CA THR A 233 -5.41 -1.97 -11.35
C THR A 233 -5.27 -0.52 -10.86
N SER A 234 -6.28 0.30 -11.15
CA SER A 234 -6.34 1.70 -10.72
C SER A 234 -7.03 1.85 -9.36
N LEU A 235 -6.44 2.70 -8.53
CA LEU A 235 -6.95 3.14 -7.24
C LEU A 235 -7.04 4.66 -7.23
N ALA A 236 -8.15 5.20 -6.73
CA ALA A 236 -8.31 6.64 -6.52
C ALA A 236 -8.63 6.90 -5.05
N SER A 237 -7.76 7.65 -4.38
CA SER A 237 -7.99 8.09 -3.00
C SER A 237 -8.32 9.58 -2.98
N ARG A 238 -9.30 9.97 -2.17
CA ARG A 238 -9.72 11.36 -2.00
C ARG A 238 -9.76 11.72 -0.53
N LEU A 239 -9.29 12.92 -0.23
CA LEU A 239 -9.52 13.59 1.04
C LEU A 239 -10.62 14.62 0.85
N GLU A 240 -11.69 14.51 1.64
CA GLU A 240 -12.87 15.35 1.54
C GLU A 240 -13.22 16.01 2.88
N VAL A 241 -13.83 17.19 2.84
CA VAL A 241 -14.39 17.90 4.00
C VAL A 241 -15.79 18.41 3.69
N ASN A 242 -16.60 18.67 4.72
CA ASN A 242 -17.96 19.18 4.53
C ASN A 242 -18.11 20.56 5.17
N LEU A 243 -18.20 21.60 4.35
CA LEU A 243 -18.19 22.97 4.88
C LEU A 243 -19.47 23.32 5.68
N TYR A 244 -20.54 22.53 5.55
CA TYR A 244 -21.87 22.88 6.07
C TYR A 244 -22.27 22.13 7.35
N ASP A 245 -21.58 21.05 7.72
CA ASP A 245 -21.92 20.19 8.86
C ASP A 245 -21.13 20.50 10.16
N ARG A 246 -20.53 21.69 10.22
CA ARG A 246 -19.62 22.11 11.30
C ARG A 246 -18.27 21.39 11.28
N THR A 247 -17.87 20.75 10.17
CA THR A 247 -16.47 20.34 10.05
C THR A 247 -15.55 21.54 9.83
N THR A 248 -16.04 22.69 9.33
CA THR A 248 -15.26 23.94 9.35
C THR A 248 -15.43 24.67 10.68
N CYS A 249 -14.32 24.91 11.38
CA CYS A 249 -14.29 25.54 12.71
C CYS A 249 -13.38 26.78 12.72
N VAL A 250 -13.76 27.78 13.52
CA VAL A 250 -12.94 28.97 13.83
C VAL A 250 -12.28 28.73 15.17
N ALA A 251 -10.96 28.90 15.24
CA ALA A 251 -10.20 28.68 16.47
C ALA A 251 -10.03 29.95 17.32
N ASP A 252 -10.40 31.13 16.80
CA ASP A 252 -10.35 32.40 17.53
C ASP A 252 -11.70 32.73 18.19
N ALA A 253 -11.75 32.62 19.51
CA ALA A 253 -12.94 32.77 20.35
C ALA A 253 -13.54 34.20 20.34
N SER A 254 -12.79 35.20 19.86
CA SER A 254 -13.28 36.58 19.76
C SER A 254 -14.29 36.80 18.62
N VAL A 255 -14.42 35.84 17.71
CA VAL A 255 -15.26 35.94 16.51
C VAL A 255 -16.52 35.09 16.66
N THR A 256 -17.69 35.73 16.71
CA THR A 256 -18.98 35.03 16.83
C THR A 256 -19.33 34.22 15.58
N VAL A 257 -19.52 32.91 15.75
CA VAL A 257 -19.68 31.92 14.66
C VAL A 257 -21.06 31.97 13.98
N HIS A 258 -22.10 32.47 14.65
CA HIS A 258 -23.50 32.30 14.20
C HIS A 258 -23.92 33.14 12.98
N GLY A 259 -23.15 34.17 12.60
CA GLY A 259 -23.38 34.95 11.36
C GLY A 259 -22.30 34.75 10.28
N ASN A 260 -21.12 34.24 10.66
CA ASN A 260 -19.91 34.32 9.83
C ASN A 260 -19.59 33.06 9.03
N LYS A 261 -20.37 31.98 9.17
CA LYS A 261 -20.10 30.73 8.43
C LYS A 261 -20.08 30.90 6.91
N ALA A 262 -21.04 31.64 6.36
CA ALA A 262 -21.07 31.95 4.93
C ALA A 262 -19.82 32.74 4.51
N GLN A 263 -19.38 33.69 5.34
CA GLN A 263 -18.19 34.49 5.10
C GLN A 263 -16.89 33.67 5.18
N ILE A 264 -16.77 32.74 6.14
CA ILE A 264 -15.63 31.83 6.25
C ILE A 264 -15.57 30.90 5.04
N ILE A 265 -16.71 30.36 4.62
CA ILE A 265 -16.82 29.54 3.42
C ILE A 265 -16.44 30.34 2.18
N GLU A 266 -16.98 31.54 2.01
CA GLU A 266 -16.64 32.45 0.91
C GLU A 266 -15.14 32.80 0.90
N GLN A 267 -14.53 33.00 2.07
CA GLN A 267 -13.10 33.25 2.22
C GLN A 267 -12.25 32.02 1.83
N ILE A 268 -12.66 30.81 2.23
CA ILE A 268 -12.05 29.55 1.78
C ILE A 268 -12.10 29.46 0.25
N PHE A 269 -13.25 29.77 -0.35
CA PHE A 269 -13.43 29.72 -1.81
C PHE A 269 -12.73 30.87 -2.56
N SER A 270 -12.49 32.03 -1.93
CA SER A 270 -11.80 33.17 -2.54
C SER A 270 -10.37 32.85 -3.00
N LYS A 271 -9.73 31.86 -2.37
CA LYS A 271 -8.40 31.37 -2.76
C LYS A 271 -8.40 30.38 -3.94
N HIS A 272 -9.49 30.31 -4.70
CA HIS A 272 -9.63 29.46 -5.88
C HIS A 272 -9.63 27.98 -5.54
N ILE A 273 -10.49 27.58 -4.59
CA ILE A 273 -10.87 26.19 -4.45
C ILE A 273 -11.98 25.89 -5.47
N PRO A 274 -11.73 25.34 -6.68
CA PRO A 274 -12.81 24.90 -7.56
C PRO A 274 -13.74 23.97 -6.79
N ALA A 275 -14.99 24.40 -6.65
CA ALA A 275 -16.02 23.65 -5.95
C ALA A 275 -16.41 22.41 -6.77
N VAL A 276 -15.63 21.33 -6.68
CA VAL A 276 -16.08 20.01 -7.12
C VAL A 276 -16.93 19.44 -6.00
N GLN A 277 -18.18 19.89 -5.94
CA GLN A 277 -19.15 19.44 -4.94
C GLN A 277 -19.70 18.05 -5.31
N HIS A 278 -19.59 17.10 -4.39
CA HIS A 278 -20.35 15.86 -4.49
C HIS A 278 -21.82 16.07 -4.11
N ARG A 279 -22.70 15.12 -4.50
CA ARG A 279 -24.16 15.12 -4.27
C ARG A 279 -24.61 15.31 -2.79
N ASN A 280 -23.70 15.32 -1.81
CA ASN A 280 -24.00 15.40 -0.38
C ASN A 280 -23.24 16.51 0.37
N GLY A 281 -22.69 17.52 -0.32
CA GLY A 281 -22.04 18.67 0.33
C GLY A 281 -20.58 18.47 0.78
N TRP A 282 -19.99 17.30 0.49
CA TRP A 282 -18.56 17.07 0.64
C TRP A 282 -17.78 17.68 -0.53
N ILE A 283 -16.66 18.30 -0.20
CA ILE A 283 -15.71 18.93 -1.13
C ILE A 283 -14.39 18.20 -1.03
N ILE A 284 -13.84 17.82 -2.18
CA ILE A 284 -12.53 17.20 -2.28
C ILE A 284 -11.47 18.28 -1.98
N LEU A 285 -10.59 18.05 -1.02
CA LEU A 285 -9.40 18.88 -0.79
C LEU A 285 -8.20 18.40 -1.59
N SER A 286 -8.07 17.08 -1.75
CA SER A 286 -6.97 16.46 -2.45
C SER A 286 -7.42 15.12 -3.03
N GLU A 287 -6.88 14.75 -4.20
CA GLU A 287 -7.10 13.47 -4.87
C GLU A 287 -5.75 12.90 -5.29
N GLN A 288 -5.59 11.59 -5.13
CA GLN A 288 -4.44 10.83 -5.59
C GLN A 288 -4.96 9.63 -6.39
N GLU A 289 -4.62 9.61 -7.67
CA GLU A 289 -4.72 8.43 -8.51
C GLU A 289 -3.44 7.60 -8.41
N SER A 290 -3.57 6.28 -8.42
CA SER A 290 -2.45 5.36 -8.37
C SER A 290 -2.78 4.07 -9.11
N VAL A 291 -1.75 3.35 -9.53
CA VAL A 291 -1.88 2.12 -10.31
C VAL A 291 -0.93 1.08 -9.76
N ILE A 292 -1.43 -0.15 -9.61
CA ILE A 292 -0.56 -1.28 -9.34
C ILE A 292 0.11 -1.65 -10.67
N ALA A 293 1.43 -1.48 -10.74
CA ALA A 293 2.23 -1.67 -11.96
C ALA A 293 3.28 -2.75 -11.74
N ARG A 294 3.77 -3.38 -12.81
CA ARG A 294 4.92 -4.29 -12.71
C ARG A 294 6.14 -3.59 -12.11
N TYR A 295 6.91 -4.37 -11.35
CA TYR A 295 8.20 -3.92 -10.87
C TYR A 295 9.18 -3.82 -12.06
N GLU A 296 9.54 -2.60 -12.43
CA GLU A 296 10.70 -2.33 -13.29
C GLU A 296 11.89 -2.02 -12.36
N GLY A 297 12.82 -2.98 -12.29
CA GLY A 297 14.04 -2.91 -11.47
C GLY A 297 15.09 -1.97 -12.04
#